data_AF-A0ABD8A8F2-F1
#
_entry.id   AF-A0ABD8A8F2-F1
#
_cell.length_a   1.000
_cell.length_b   1.000
_cell.length_c   1.000
_cell.angle_alpha   90.00
_cell.angle_beta   90.00
_cell.angle_gamma   90.00
#
_symmetry.space_group_name_H-M   'P 1'
#
loop_
_entity.id
_entity.type
_entity.pdbx_description
1 polymer ?
#
loop_
_entity_poly.entity_id
_entity_poly.type
_entity_poly.pdbx_seq_one_letter_code
_entity_poly.pdbx_strand_id
1 'polypeptide(L)' 'MLLNYGMVEATGSPESVITEEMIRNVYGVNARVTIDDEGIPQVIPINSVRRCGSGK' A
#
# COMPACT_ATOMS: atom_id res chain seq x y z
N MET A 1 -0.69 -3.78 -11.58
CA MET A 1 0.67 -4.31 -11.29
C MET A 1 1.30 -3.43 -10.23
N LEU A 2 1.94 -4.03 -9.23
CA LEU A 2 2.65 -3.33 -8.16
C LEU A 2 4.14 -3.71 -8.22
N LEU A 3 5.01 -2.73 -8.08
CA LEU A 3 6.45 -2.89 -8.18
C LEU A 3 7.12 -2.67 -6.82
N ASN A 4 8.13 -3.49 -6.52
CA ASN A 4 8.93 -3.39 -5.32
C ASN A 4 10.40 -3.61 -5.69
N TYR A 5 11.28 -2.64 -5.41
CA TYR A 5 12.71 -2.69 -5.75
C TYR A 5 13.01 -3.06 -7.22
N GLY A 6 12.21 -2.57 -8.16
CA GLY A 6 12.38 -2.83 -9.60
C GLY A 6 11.90 -4.21 -10.06
N MET A 7 11.30 -4.99 -9.17
CA MET A 7 10.68 -6.28 -9.49
C MET A 7 9.16 -6.19 -9.38
N VAL A 8 8.46 -7.07 -10.09
CA VAL A 8 7.01 -7.20 -10.02
C VAL A 8 6.66 -7.96 -8.74
N GLU A 9 6.04 -7.25 -7.79
CA GLU A 9 5.57 -7.84 -6.52
C GLU A 9 4.22 -8.53 -6.71
N ALA A 10 3.30 -7.90 -7.46
CA ALA A 10 2.02 -8.50 -7.82
C ALA A 10 1.45 -7.98 -9.14
N THR A 11 0.65 -8.83 -9.79
CA THR A 11 -0.13 -8.51 -11.00
C THR A 11 -1.57 -8.98 -10.83
N GLY A 12 -2.51 -8.26 -11.43
CA GLY A 12 -3.94 -8.53 -11.27
C GLY A 12 -4.78 -7.26 -11.38
N SER A 13 -6.05 -7.37 -10.96
CA SER A 13 -6.98 -6.25 -10.87
C SER A 13 -6.53 -5.25 -9.79
N PRO A 14 -6.94 -3.97 -9.87
CA PRO A 14 -6.58 -2.97 -8.87
C PRO A 14 -6.88 -3.41 -7.43
N GLU A 15 -8.06 -3.99 -7.20
CA GLU A 15 -8.49 -4.55 -5.91
C GLU A 15 -7.60 -5.71 -5.41
N SER A 16 -7.02 -6.51 -6.31
CA SER A 16 -6.19 -7.66 -5.93
C SER A 16 -4.75 -7.26 -5.63
N VAL A 17 -4.30 -6.10 -6.11
CA VAL A 17 -2.91 -5.62 -5.93
C VAL A 17 -2.80 -4.43 -4.99
N ILE A 18 -3.83 -3.61 -4.85
CA ILE A 18 -3.86 -2.49 -3.90
C ILE A 18 -4.60 -2.97 -2.65
N THR A 19 -3.86 -3.61 -1.75
CA THR A 19 -4.35 -4.05 -0.45
C THR A 19 -3.58 -3.36 0.68
N GLU A 20 -4.15 -3.29 1.87
CA GLU A 20 -3.48 -2.67 3.03
C GLU A 20 -2.12 -3.32 3.32
N GLU A 21 -2.05 -4.66 3.20
CA GLU A 21 -0.82 -5.42 3.37
C GLU A 21 0.24 -5.05 2.32
N MET A 22 -0.15 -4.93 1.04
CA MET A 22 0.74 -4.53 -0.05
C MET A 22 1.29 -3.12 0.17
N ILE A 23 0.42 -2.17 0.57
CA ILE A 23 0.83 -0.80 0.86
C ILE A 23 1.81 -0.76 2.04
N ARG A 24 1.57 -1.58 3.07
CA ARG A 24 2.46 -1.70 4.22
C ARG A 24 3.83 -2.26 3.83
N ASN A 25 3.86 -3.33 3.04
CA ASN A 25 5.08 -4.07 2.74
C ASN A 25 5.97 -3.32 1.72
N VAL A 26 5.38 -2.74 0.68
CA VAL A 26 6.13 -2.10 -0.40
C VAL A 26 6.42 -0.63 -0.11
N TYR A 27 5.44 0.11 0.44
CA TYR A 27 5.60 1.53 0.70
C TYR A 27 5.94 1.85 2.15
N GLY A 28 5.81 0.90 3.08
CA GLY A 28 6.10 1.15 4.50
C GLY A 28 5.08 2.11 5.14
N VAL A 29 3.82 2.04 4.70
CA VAL A 29 2.73 2.89 5.19
C VAL A 29 1.59 2.02 5.70
N ASN A 30 1.14 2.28 6.93
CA ASN A 30 -0.16 1.77 7.38
C ASN A 30 -1.23 2.63 6.73
N ALA A 31 -2.11 2.02 5.93
CA ALA A 31 -3.18 2.70 5.22
C ALA A 31 -4.48 1.90 5.36
N ARG A 32 -5.60 2.60 5.25
CA ARG A 32 -6.91 1.97 5.02
C ARG A 32 -7.17 1.94 3.53
N VAL A 33 -7.58 0.79 3.00
CA VAL A 33 -7.95 0.65 1.59
C VAL A 33 -9.42 0.28 1.47
N THR A 34 -10.14 1.02 0.63
CA THR A 34 -11.55 0.74 0.30
C THR A 34 -11.74 0.73 -1.20
N ILE A 35 -12.59 -0.15 -1.70
CA ILE A 35 -13.01 -0.15 -3.11
C ILE A 35 -14.36 0.56 -3.17
N ASP A 36 -14.50 1.55 -4.06
CA ASP A 36 -15.79 2.20 -4.31
C ASP A 36 -16.66 1.40 -5.28
N ASP A 37 -17.88 1.90 -5.52
CA ASP A 37 -18.88 1.24 -6.36
C ASP A 37 -18.44 1.12 -7.84
N GLU A 38 -17.41 1.85 -8.27
CA GLU A 38 -16.83 1.77 -9.62
C GLU A 38 -15.60 0.84 -9.68
N GLY A 39 -15.25 0.18 -8.57
CA GLY A 39 -14.09 -0.71 -8.50
C GLY A 39 -12.76 0.04 -8.35
N ILE A 40 -12.80 1.34 -8.01
CA ILE A 40 -11.60 2.16 -7.85
C ILE A 40 -11.10 2.03 -6.40
N PRO A 41 -9.85 1.59 -6.17
CA PRO A 41 -9.28 1.55 -4.84
C PRO A 41 -8.92 2.96 -4.34
N GLN A 42 -9.49 3.34 -3.20
CA GLN A 42 -9.10 4.52 -2.44
C GLN A 42 -8.16 4.13 -1.30
N VAL A 43 -7.00 4.78 -1.25
CA VAL A 43 -5.97 4.55 -0.23
C VAL A 43 -5.90 5.76 0.69
N ILE A 44 -6.22 5.56 1.97
CA ILE A 44 -6.19 6.61 2.99
C ILE A 44 -5.02 6.32 3.93
N PRO A 45 -3.90 7.06 3.85
CA PRO A 45 -2.73 6.84 4.69
C PRO A 45 -3.04 7.19 6.15
N ILE A 46 -2.57 6.35 7.08
CA ILE A 46 -2.76 6.54 8.53
C ILE A 46 -1.45 7.00 9.17
N ASN A 47 -0.36 6.25 8.98
CA ASN A 47 0.99 6.62 9.45
C ASN A 47 2.07 5.81 8.72
N SER A 48 3.32 6.27 8.79
CA SER A 48 4.45 5.48 8.35
C SER A 48 4.74 4.35 9.34
N VAL A 49 5.05 3.16 8.81
CA VAL A 49 5.57 2.03 9.59
C VAL A 49 6.96 2.36 10.15
N ARG A 50 7.70 3.24 9.47
CA ARG A 50 9.00 3.73 9.97
C ARG A 50 8.71 4.68 11.13
N ARG A 51 9.10 4.28 12.34
CA ARG A 51 9.15 5.21 13.46
C ARG A 51 10.08 6.35 13.05
N CYS A 52 9.56 7.57 13.05
CA CYS A 52 10.42 8.75 13.03
C CYS A 52 11.39 8.57 14.21
N GLY A 53 12.67 8.34 13.89
CA GLY A 53 13.66 8.09 14.92
C GLY A 53 13.64 9.25 15.90
N SER A 54 13.48 8.96 17.20
CA SER A 54 14.12 9.81 18.18
C SER A 54 15.60 9.76 17.84
N GLY A 55 16.10 10.80 17.17
CA GLY A 55 17.53 11.03 17.04
C GLY A 55 18.15 10.90 18.42
N LYS A 56 19.08 9.97 18.55
CA LYS A 56 20.04 9.94 19.65
C LYS A 56 21.38 10.38 19.08
#